data_AF-A0A7K1ZNA9-F1
#
_entry.id   AF-A0A7K1ZNA9-F1
#
_cell.length_a   1.000
_cell.length_b   1.000
_cell.length_c   1.000
_cell.angle_alpha   90.00
_cell.angle_beta   90.00
_cell.angle_gamma   90.00
#
_symmetry.space_group_name_H-M   'P 1'
#
loop_
_entity.id
_entity.type
_entity.pdbx_description
1 polymer ?
#
loop_
_entity_poly.entity_id
_entity_poly.type
_entity_poly.pdbx_seq_one_letter_code
_entity_poly.pdbx_strand_id
1 'polypeptide(L)'
;MVNLENLIIAAVAITGVIATSNLCHAQTVRTAQIADFDELFVVEDTIRLDQSVLIGRIDDLDINVSGEMLVVDDVGNKVYHFSATGRLLHELSVVECHPGGMLIPHSARFLGDGQILMWDTRNVSTYLFDSNGQCVNYVKSPDLINISGMCAHGDKIFAMPIHR
;
A
#
# COMPACT_ATOMS: atom_id res chain seq x y z
N MET A 1 17.65 -12.46 -24.68
CA MET A 1 17.50 -11.01 -24.94
C MET A 1 16.03 -10.77 -25.26
N VAL A 2 15.26 -10.29 -24.29
CA VAL A 2 13.83 -10.01 -24.47
C VAL A 2 13.69 -8.52 -24.76
N ASN A 3 13.07 -8.24 -25.90
CA ASN A 3 12.92 -6.94 -26.53
C ASN A 3 11.75 -6.17 -25.88
N LEU A 4 11.98 -4.91 -25.49
CA LEU A 4 11.00 -3.99 -24.92
C LEU A 4 10.23 -3.28 -26.06
N GLU A 5 9.22 -3.90 -26.67
CA GLU A 5 8.41 -3.20 -27.71
C GLU A 5 6.91 -3.53 -27.72
N ASN A 6 6.34 -4.14 -26.69
CA ASN A 6 4.87 -4.31 -26.63
C ASN A 6 4.21 -3.27 -25.71
N LEU A 7 4.38 -2.01 -26.12
CA LEU A 7 3.53 -0.89 -25.76
C LEU A 7 2.30 -0.96 -26.70
N ILE A 8 1.15 -1.39 -26.20
CA ILE A 8 -0.10 -1.39 -27.00
C ILE A 8 -0.60 0.05 -27.08
N ILE A 9 -0.14 0.79 -28.09
CA ILE A 9 -0.79 1.99 -28.61
C ILE A 9 -1.75 1.52 -29.69
N ALA A 10 -3.07 1.62 -29.44
CA ALA A 10 -4.07 1.37 -30.46
C ALA A 10 -4.08 2.54 -31.47
N ALA A 11 -3.43 2.36 -32.62
CA ALA A 11 -3.54 3.24 -33.77
C ALA A 11 -4.49 2.60 -34.80
N VAL A 12 -5.67 3.21 -34.99
CA VAL A 12 -6.58 2.85 -36.09
C VAL A 12 -6.19 3.67 -37.32
N ALA A 13 -5.69 3.02 -38.36
CA ALA A 13 -5.40 3.65 -39.64
C ALA A 13 -6.66 3.63 -40.52
N ILE A 14 -7.12 4.80 -40.96
CA ILE A 14 -8.08 4.94 -42.07
C ILE A 14 -7.33 5.61 -43.22
N THR A 15 -7.15 4.87 -44.31
CA THR A 15 -6.64 5.39 -45.58
C THR A 15 -7.70 6.22 -46.28
N GLY A 16 -7.36 7.44 -46.70
CA GLY A 16 -8.01 8.08 -47.85
C GLY A 16 -8.17 9.60 -47.80
N VAL A 17 -7.40 10.26 -48.67
CA VAL A 17 -7.68 11.53 -49.38
C VAL A 17 -7.49 12.84 -48.60
N ILE A 18 -6.59 13.66 -49.15
CA ILE A 18 -6.34 15.06 -48.78
C ILE A 18 -7.43 15.93 -49.41
N ALA A 19 -8.21 16.63 -48.59
CA ALA A 19 -8.96 17.82 -49.00
C ALA A 19 -9.04 18.79 -47.81
N THR A 20 -8.55 20.01 -48.04
CA THR A 20 -8.45 21.10 -47.09
C THR A 20 -9.82 21.61 -46.67
N SER A 21 -10.16 21.50 -45.39
CA SER A 21 -11.05 22.44 -44.69
C SER A 21 -10.84 22.30 -43.19
N ASN A 22 -10.89 23.43 -42.49
CA ASN A 22 -10.65 23.57 -41.06
C ASN A 22 -11.51 22.59 -40.25
N LEU A 23 -10.93 21.46 -39.84
CA LEU A 23 -11.48 20.60 -38.81
C LEU A 23 -10.45 20.54 -37.69
N CYS A 24 -10.29 21.66 -37.01
CA CYS A 24 -9.88 21.63 -35.62
C CYS A 24 -11.00 20.87 -34.90
N HIS A 25 -10.85 19.56 -34.79
CA HIS A 25 -11.75 18.74 -34.00
C HIS A 25 -11.45 19.15 -32.56
N ALA A 26 -12.21 20.12 -32.05
CA ALA A 26 -12.21 20.45 -30.64
C ALA A 26 -12.56 19.16 -29.91
N GLN A 27 -11.55 18.45 -29.41
CA GLN A 27 -11.74 17.32 -28.53
C GLN A 27 -12.63 17.84 -27.42
N THR A 28 -13.86 17.32 -27.38
CA THR A 28 -14.77 17.64 -26.28
C THR A 28 -14.09 17.08 -25.04
N VAL A 29 -13.47 17.95 -24.27
CA VAL A 29 -12.96 17.62 -22.94
C VAL A 29 -14.20 17.18 -22.19
N ARG A 30 -14.40 15.87 -22.07
CA ARG A 30 -15.37 15.35 -21.11
C ARG A 30 -14.78 15.69 -19.76
N THR A 31 -15.25 16.80 -19.20
CA THR A 31 -15.10 17.05 -17.77
C THR A 31 -15.83 15.90 -17.09
N ALA A 32 -15.09 14.85 -16.74
CA ALA A 32 -15.56 13.87 -15.78
C ALA A 32 -15.76 14.65 -14.49
N GLN A 33 -17.01 14.92 -14.15
CA GLN A 33 -17.33 15.51 -12.86
C GLN A 33 -17.04 14.40 -11.84
N ILE A 34 -16.10 14.67 -10.93
CA ILE A 34 -15.87 13.79 -9.79
C ILE A 34 -17.14 13.86 -8.95
N ALA A 35 -17.76 12.71 -8.69
CA ALA A 35 -18.95 12.65 -7.84
C ALA A 35 -18.61 13.12 -6.42
N ASP A 36 -19.59 13.67 -5.72
CA ASP A 36 -19.39 14.13 -4.35
C ASP A 36 -19.05 12.95 -3.43
N PHE A 37 -18.23 13.20 -2.40
CA PHE A 37 -17.77 12.14 -1.50
C PHE A 37 -18.94 11.37 -0.88
N ASP A 38 -19.97 12.09 -0.43
CA ASP A 38 -21.16 11.50 0.20
C ASP A 38 -22.04 10.70 -0.78
N GLU A 39 -21.86 10.88 -2.09
CA GLU A 39 -22.50 10.04 -3.11
C GLU A 39 -21.76 8.72 -3.32
N LEU A 40 -20.44 8.72 -3.09
CA LEU A 40 -19.56 7.57 -3.33
C LEU A 40 -19.31 6.72 -2.08
N PHE A 41 -19.35 7.35 -0.90
CA PHE A 41 -18.96 6.73 0.35
C PHE A 41 -20.05 6.90 1.39
N VAL A 42 -20.44 5.76 1.99
CA VAL A 42 -21.28 5.71 3.18
C VAL A 42 -20.50 5.03 4.28
N VAL A 43 -20.62 5.52 5.52
CA VAL A 43 -20.07 4.83 6.68
C VAL A 43 -20.95 3.61 6.95
N GLU A 44 -20.44 2.42 6.61
CA GLU A 44 -21.15 1.16 6.86
C GLU A 44 -20.98 0.68 8.30
N ASP A 45 -19.79 0.84 8.88
CA ASP A 45 -19.48 0.37 10.23
C ASP A 45 -18.41 1.25 10.92
N THR A 46 -18.30 1.13 12.25
CA THR A 46 -17.28 1.78 13.07
C THR A 46 -16.69 0.77 14.05
N ILE A 47 -15.46 0.34 13.79
CA ILE A 47 -14.75 -0.60 14.66
C ILE A 47 -14.03 0.19 15.76
N ARG A 48 -14.25 -0.22 17.01
CA ARG A 48 -13.53 0.34 18.17
C ARG A 48 -12.34 -0.55 18.50
N LEU A 49 -11.14 -0.01 18.34
CA LEU A 49 -9.91 -0.72 18.72
C LEU A 49 -9.81 -0.88 20.25
N ASP A 50 -9.09 -1.90 20.67
CA ASP A 50 -8.81 -2.23 22.05
C ASP A 50 -8.26 -1.01 22.81
N GLN A 51 -9.05 -0.51 23.78
CA GLN A 51 -8.74 0.72 24.51
C GLN A 51 -7.58 0.58 25.50
N SER A 52 -7.08 -0.64 25.72
CA SER A 52 -5.85 -0.85 26.49
C SER A 52 -4.58 -0.51 25.71
N VAL A 53 -4.68 -0.40 24.38
CA VAL A 53 -3.57 -0.05 23.50
C VAL A 53 -3.52 1.46 23.34
N LEU A 54 -2.40 2.07 23.74
CA LEU A 54 -2.15 3.48 23.47
C LEU A 54 -1.53 3.61 22.07
N ILE A 55 -2.31 4.10 21.13
CA ILE A 55 -1.85 4.42 19.78
C ILE A 55 -1.54 5.92 19.74
N GLY A 56 -0.30 6.27 19.44
CA GLY A 56 0.17 7.65 19.36
C GLY A 56 -0.36 8.38 18.13
N ARG A 57 0.21 8.09 16.95
CA ARG A 57 -0.27 8.62 15.68
C ARG A 57 -0.34 7.50 14.65
N ILE A 58 -1.54 7.32 14.10
CA ILE A 58 -1.78 6.40 12.99
C ILE A 58 -1.21 7.05 11.74
N ASP A 59 -0.15 6.47 11.19
CA ASP A 59 0.47 6.92 9.94
C ASP A 59 -0.03 6.09 8.75
N ASP A 60 -0.32 4.81 8.97
CA ASP A 60 -0.76 3.89 7.93
C ASP A 60 -1.69 2.80 8.49
N LEU A 61 -2.56 2.27 7.63
CA LEU A 61 -3.57 1.26 7.92
C LEU A 61 -3.66 0.27 6.75
N ASP A 62 -3.93 -1.00 7.05
CA ASP A 62 -4.32 -1.99 6.04
C ASP A 62 -5.40 -2.92 6.59
N ILE A 63 -6.26 -3.44 5.72
CA ILE A 63 -7.37 -4.32 6.10
C ILE A 63 -7.40 -5.51 5.15
N ASN A 64 -7.35 -6.73 5.69
CA ASN A 64 -7.47 -7.94 4.86
C ASN A 64 -8.93 -8.33 4.58
N VAL A 65 -9.14 -9.33 3.73
CA VAL A 65 -10.47 -9.82 3.33
C VAL A 65 -11.31 -10.38 4.49
N SER A 66 -10.68 -10.72 5.62
CA SER A 66 -11.35 -11.18 6.83
C SER A 66 -11.74 -10.02 7.76
N GLY A 67 -11.38 -8.78 7.39
CA GLY A 67 -11.60 -7.57 8.19
C GLY A 67 -10.55 -7.32 9.27
N GLU A 68 -9.52 -8.15 9.38
CA GLU A 68 -8.43 -7.86 10.31
C GLU A 68 -7.62 -6.66 9.84
N MET A 69 -7.06 -5.92 10.80
CA MET A 69 -6.47 -4.61 10.55
C MET A 69 -5.02 -4.57 11.00
N LEU A 70 -4.16 -3.95 10.19
CA LEU A 70 -2.84 -3.48 10.60
C LEU A 70 -2.92 -1.98 10.87
N VAL A 71 -2.33 -1.55 11.98
CA VAL A 71 -2.25 -0.14 12.37
C VAL A 71 -0.80 0.20 12.64
N VAL A 72 -0.25 1.15 11.89
CA VAL A 72 1.12 1.66 12.07
C VAL A 72 1.08 2.88 12.98
N ASP A 73 1.71 2.78 14.13
CA ASP A 73 1.92 3.87 15.08
C ASP A 73 3.36 4.38 14.98
N ASP A 74 3.54 5.54 14.33
CA ASP A 74 4.88 6.08 14.09
C ASP A 74 5.50 6.75 15.32
N VAL A 75 4.69 7.25 16.25
CA VAL A 75 5.16 7.82 17.52
C VAL A 75 5.55 6.70 18.47
N GLY A 76 4.71 5.66 18.55
CA GLY A 76 5.00 4.46 19.34
C GLY A 76 6.13 3.60 18.76
N ASN A 77 6.44 3.77 17.46
CA ASN A 77 7.29 2.88 16.67
C ASN A 77 6.78 1.43 16.70
N LYS A 78 5.46 1.27 16.60
CA LYS A 78 4.76 -0.02 16.72
C LYS A 78 3.92 -0.30 15.48
N VAL A 79 3.70 -1.59 15.22
CA VAL A 79 2.65 -2.05 14.31
C VAL A 79 1.77 -3.02 15.08
N TYR A 80 0.47 -2.76 15.04
CA TYR A 80 -0.54 -3.56 15.73
C TYR A 80 -1.39 -4.31 14.72
N HIS A 81 -1.64 -5.59 14.98
CA HIS A 81 -2.57 -6.43 14.25
C HIS A 81 -3.81 -6.64 15.11
N PHE A 82 -4.96 -6.16 14.64
CA PHE A 82 -6.25 -6.25 15.29
C PHE A 82 -7.17 -7.21 14.55
N SER A 83 -8.07 -7.87 15.29
CA SER A 83 -9.18 -8.61 14.69
C SER A 83 -10.17 -7.66 14.01
N ALA A 84 -11.07 -8.21 13.20
CA ALA A 84 -12.19 -7.47 12.61
C ALA A 84 -13.13 -6.80 13.62
N THR A 85 -13.09 -7.21 14.89
CA THR A 85 -13.86 -6.60 15.98
C THR A 85 -13.05 -5.59 16.80
N GLY A 86 -11.82 -5.28 16.38
CA GLY A 86 -10.94 -4.33 17.05
C GLY A 86 -10.18 -4.88 18.26
N ARG A 87 -10.18 -6.19 18.51
CA ARG A 87 -9.36 -6.79 19.60
C ARG A 87 -7.91 -6.88 19.14
N LEU A 88 -6.95 -6.50 19.99
CA LEU A 88 -5.55 -6.71 19.68
C LEU A 88 -5.25 -8.22 19.57
N LEU A 89 -4.66 -8.62 18.45
CA LEU A 89 -4.14 -9.98 18.25
C LEU A 89 -2.64 -10.00 18.57
N HIS A 90 -1.87 -9.12 17.92
CA HIS A 90 -0.42 -9.07 18.03
C HIS A 90 0.12 -7.64 17.96
N GLU A 91 1.17 -7.37 18.74
CA GLU A 91 2.13 -6.30 18.42
C GLU A 91 3.26 -6.96 17.62
N LEU A 92 3.53 -6.47 16.41
CA LEU A 92 4.55 -7.05 15.55
C LEU A 92 5.95 -6.71 16.08
N SER A 93 6.77 -7.75 16.27
CA SER A 93 8.13 -7.64 16.79
C SER A 93 9.14 -8.23 15.83
N VAL A 94 10.21 -7.48 15.53
CA VAL A 94 11.29 -7.93 14.65
C VAL A 94 12.38 -8.72 15.37
N VAL A 95 12.29 -8.89 16.69
CA VAL A 95 13.37 -9.45 17.52
C VAL A 95 13.77 -10.87 17.09
N GLU A 96 12.82 -11.67 16.62
CA GLU A 96 13.06 -13.06 16.22
C GLU A 96 13.94 -13.16 14.97
N CYS A 97 13.61 -12.38 13.93
CA CYS A 97 14.32 -12.38 12.65
C CYS A 97 15.50 -11.39 12.61
N HIS A 98 15.49 -10.37 13.47
CA HIS A 98 16.49 -9.30 13.53
C HIS A 98 16.78 -8.92 15.00
N PRO A 99 17.54 -9.76 15.73
CA PRO A 99 17.92 -9.48 17.12
C PRO A 99 18.65 -8.14 17.26
N GLY A 100 18.17 -7.28 18.17
CA GLY A 100 18.71 -5.93 18.37
C GLY A 100 18.26 -4.90 17.33
N GLY A 101 17.41 -5.29 16.37
CA GLY A 101 16.78 -4.36 15.43
C GLY A 101 15.87 -3.37 16.15
N MET A 102 15.96 -2.10 15.78
CA MET A 102 15.09 -1.03 16.29
C MET A 102 14.07 -0.69 15.22
N LEU A 103 12.80 -0.96 15.48
CA LEU A 103 11.74 -0.71 14.51
C LEU A 103 11.43 0.80 14.41
N ILE A 104 11.37 1.32 13.18
CA ILE A 104 10.66 2.58 12.86
C ILE A 104 9.74 2.28 11.66
N PRO A 105 8.51 1.83 11.92
CA PRO A 105 7.64 1.36 10.87
C PRO A 105 7.03 2.56 10.14
N HIS A 106 6.91 2.44 8.82
CA HIS A 106 6.21 3.43 7.99
C HIS A 106 5.02 2.80 7.27
N SER A 107 5.08 1.51 6.96
CA SER A 107 3.96 0.83 6.32
C SER A 107 3.94 -0.64 6.68
N ALA A 108 2.73 -1.21 6.77
CA ALA A 108 2.52 -2.64 6.91
C ALA A 108 1.34 -3.07 6.02
N ARG A 109 1.49 -4.21 5.34
CA ARG A 109 0.50 -4.74 4.40
C ARG A 109 0.29 -6.22 4.61
N PHE A 110 -0.96 -6.65 4.57
CA PHE A 110 -1.28 -8.05 4.39
C PHE A 110 -0.92 -8.50 2.98
N LEU A 111 -0.41 -9.73 2.88
CA LEU A 111 -0.26 -10.47 1.63
C LEU A 111 -1.47 -11.39 1.45
N GLY A 112 -1.67 -11.90 0.23
CA GLY A 112 -2.86 -12.68 -0.13
C GLY A 112 -3.02 -14.00 0.64
N ASP A 113 -1.97 -14.50 1.28
CA ASP A 113 -1.94 -15.70 2.11
C ASP A 113 -2.04 -15.42 3.62
N GLY A 114 -2.22 -14.15 4.00
CA GLY A 114 -2.28 -13.71 5.40
C GLY A 114 -0.93 -13.43 6.04
N GLN A 115 0.19 -13.60 5.32
CA GLN A 115 1.47 -13.06 5.78
C GLN A 115 1.42 -11.53 5.83
N ILE A 116 2.35 -10.94 6.58
CA ILE A 116 2.43 -9.48 6.72
C ILE A 116 3.80 -9.02 6.26
N LEU A 117 3.81 -8.02 5.39
CA LEU A 117 5.01 -7.32 5.00
C LEU A 117 5.06 -5.96 5.69
N MET A 118 6.17 -5.66 6.36
CA MET A 118 6.37 -4.38 7.04
C MET A 118 7.60 -3.67 6.52
N TRP A 119 7.48 -2.39 6.28
CA TRP A 119 8.56 -1.52 5.83
C TRP A 119 9.05 -0.62 6.97
N ASP A 120 10.36 -0.68 7.23
CA ASP A 120 11.07 0.16 8.20
C ASP A 120 11.99 1.15 7.45
N THR A 121 11.68 2.43 7.58
CA THR A 121 12.37 3.50 6.85
C THR A 121 13.76 3.79 7.38
N ARG A 122 14.02 3.59 8.68
CA ARG A 122 15.33 3.93 9.26
C ARG A 122 16.36 2.84 9.00
N ASN A 123 15.95 1.58 9.11
CA ASN A 123 16.83 0.47 8.80
C ASN A 123 16.89 0.16 7.31
N VAL A 124 16.00 0.78 6.53
CA VAL A 124 15.80 0.51 5.10
C VAL A 124 15.61 -0.99 4.89
N SER A 125 14.73 -1.56 5.72
CA SER A 125 14.51 -2.99 5.81
C SER A 125 13.04 -3.31 5.56
N THR A 126 12.82 -4.43 4.90
CA THR A 126 11.51 -5.06 4.77
C THR A 126 11.50 -6.31 5.64
N TYR A 127 10.50 -6.42 6.50
CA TYR A 127 10.27 -7.57 7.36
C TYR A 127 9.09 -8.37 6.85
N LEU A 128 9.20 -9.69 6.89
CA LEU A 128 8.13 -10.63 6.60
C LEU A 128 7.72 -11.31 7.89
N PHE A 129 6.43 -11.27 8.18
CA PHE A 129 5.81 -12.00 9.28
C PHE A 129 4.89 -13.08 8.73
N ASP A 130 4.77 -14.17 9.48
CA ASP A 130 3.72 -15.15 9.23
C ASP A 130 2.34 -14.62 9.66
N SER A 131 1.30 -15.40 9.40
CA SER A 131 -0.08 -15.06 9.76
C SER A 131 -0.34 -15.01 11.27
N ASN A 132 0.61 -15.45 12.11
CA ASN A 132 0.53 -15.37 13.57
C ASN A 132 1.33 -14.17 14.12
N GLY A 133 1.84 -13.31 13.24
CA GLY A 133 2.62 -12.14 13.62
C GLY A 133 4.05 -12.45 14.08
N GLN A 134 4.58 -13.65 13.81
CA GLN A 134 5.99 -13.98 14.07
C GLN A 134 6.88 -13.49 12.94
N CYS A 135 8.00 -12.84 13.26
CA CYS A 135 8.90 -12.38 12.20
C CYS A 135 9.71 -13.55 11.67
N VAL A 136 9.48 -13.92 10.40
CA VAL A 136 10.11 -15.09 9.78
C VAL A 136 11.35 -14.73 8.96
N ASN A 137 11.42 -13.51 8.43
CA ASN A 137 12.54 -13.07 7.61
C ASN A 137 12.64 -11.54 7.54
N TYR A 138 13.80 -11.04 7.13
CA TYR A 138 13.94 -9.64 6.72
C TYR A 138 14.97 -9.49 5.61
N VAL A 139 14.82 -8.44 4.81
CA VAL A 139 15.75 -8.08 3.74
C VAL A 139 16.08 -6.60 3.87
N LYS A 140 17.37 -6.27 3.76
CA LYS A 140 17.79 -4.88 3.56
C LYS A 140 17.52 -4.48 2.13
N SER A 141 16.86 -3.35 1.96
CA SER A 141 16.40 -2.85 0.66
C SER A 141 16.94 -1.44 0.45
N PRO A 142 18.27 -1.25 0.36
CA PRO A 142 18.94 0.05 0.41
C PRO A 142 18.47 1.03 -0.67
N ASP A 143 17.81 0.56 -1.73
CA ASP A 143 17.28 1.40 -2.81
C ASP A 143 15.90 2.03 -2.49
N LEU A 144 15.28 1.66 -1.36
CA LEU A 144 13.93 2.08 -0.96
C LEU A 144 13.95 3.05 0.24
N ILE A 145 14.97 3.92 0.31
CA ILE A 145 15.21 4.83 1.45
C ILE A 145 14.08 5.83 1.71
N ASN A 146 13.25 6.12 0.70
CA ASN A 146 12.29 7.20 0.76
C ASN A 146 11.04 6.83 -0.04
N ILE A 147 10.19 5.95 0.50
CA ILE A 147 8.92 5.56 -0.14
C ILE A 147 7.77 6.33 0.51
N SER A 148 6.85 6.90 -0.29
CA SER A 148 5.64 7.56 0.23
C SER A 148 4.50 6.58 0.50
N GLY A 149 4.50 5.45 -0.20
CA GLY A 149 3.43 4.47 -0.10
C GLY A 149 3.87 3.13 -0.64
N MET A 150 3.20 2.10 -0.11
CA MET A 150 3.40 0.72 -0.50
C MET A 150 2.03 0.05 -0.67
N CYS A 151 1.87 -0.78 -1.69
CA CYS A 151 0.74 -1.67 -1.82
C CYS A 151 1.19 -3.06 -2.28
N ALA A 152 0.46 -4.07 -1.80
CA ALA A 152 0.65 -5.45 -2.23
C ALA A 152 -0.45 -5.83 -3.23
N HIS A 153 -0.10 -6.58 -4.27
CA HIS A 153 -1.06 -7.19 -5.18
C HIS A 153 -0.52 -8.51 -5.71
N GLY A 154 -1.20 -9.61 -5.34
CA GLY A 154 -0.70 -10.95 -5.61
C GLY A 154 0.63 -11.20 -4.89
N ASP A 155 1.65 -11.61 -5.64
CA ASP A 155 3.01 -11.88 -5.17
C ASP A 155 3.96 -10.67 -5.29
N LYS A 156 3.42 -9.48 -5.60
CA LYS A 156 4.20 -8.26 -5.86
C LYS A 156 3.92 -7.17 -4.86
N ILE A 157 4.96 -6.39 -4.59
CA ILE A 157 4.92 -5.19 -3.79
C ILE A 157 5.27 -4.02 -4.70
N PHE A 158 4.42 -3.01 -4.71
CA PHE A 158 4.64 -1.75 -5.40
C PHE A 158 4.95 -0.71 -4.36
N ALA A 159 6.08 -0.03 -4.53
CA ALA A 159 6.46 1.10 -3.70
C ALA A 159 6.52 2.36 -4.57
N MET A 160 6.10 3.49 -4.01
CA MET A 160 6.24 4.79 -4.64
C MET A 160 7.46 5.50 -4.07
N PRO A 161 8.63 5.42 -4.72
CA PRO A 161 9.81 6.15 -4.27
C PRO A 161 9.61 7.65 -4.48
N ILE A 162 9.97 8.42 -3.46
CA ILE A 162 10.10 9.86 -3.50
C ILE A 162 11.55 10.17 -3.86
N HIS A 163 11.81 10.44 -5.14
CA HIS A 163 13.06 11.07 -5.53
C HIS A 163 13.02 12.53 -5.07
N ARG A 164 13.95 12.92 -4.19
CA ARG A 164 14.26 14.33 -3.96
C ARG A 164 15.19 14.84 -5.05
#